data_AF-A0A660SJS7-F1
#
_entry.id   AF-A0A660SJS7-F1
#
_cell.length_a   1.000
_cell.length_b   1.000
_cell.length_c   1.000
_cell.angle_alpha   90.00
_cell.angle_beta   90.00
_cell.angle_gamma   90.00
#
_symmetry.space_group_name_H-M   'P 1'
#
loop_
_entity.id
_entity.type
_entity.pdbx_description
1 polymer ?
#
loop_
_entity_poly.entity_id
_entity_poly.type
_entity_poly.pdbx_seq_one_letter_code
_entity_poly.pdbx_strand_id
1 'polypeptide(L)'
;GILICGGMGGVMEAACKGAREAGGLTIGILPGNSIESANPYVDIPIATGFGEARNVIITRTAQALIAIDGKYGTLSEIAFAIIFRKPVIGINTWDIRAPIKKVADAESAVELAFKLSR
;
A
#
# COMPACT_ATOMS: atom_id res chain seq x y z
N GLY A 1 -10.20 -10.06 -0.57
CA GLY A 1 -9.76 -9.01 0.39
C GLY A 1 -9.83 -7.65 -0.27
N ILE A 2 -9.45 -6.59 0.43
CA ILE A 2 -9.39 -5.22 -0.11
C ILE A 2 -7.93 -4.77 -0.16
N LEU A 3 -7.48 -4.28 -1.32
CA LEU A 3 -6.20 -3.61 -1.47
C LEU A 3 -6.42 -2.10 -1.46
N ILE A 4 -5.68 -1.38 -0.62
CA ILE A 4 -5.60 0.07 -0.65
C ILE A 4 -4.18 0.50 -0.98
N CYS A 5 -4.01 1.40 -1.95
CA CYS A 5 -2.70 1.91 -2.35
C CYS A 5 -2.82 3.37 -2.86
N GLY A 6 -1.71 3.95 -3.32
CA GLY A 6 -1.69 5.29 -3.93
C GLY A 6 -2.28 5.38 -5.34
N GLY A 7 -2.69 4.27 -5.95
CA GLY A 7 -3.47 4.23 -7.18
C GLY A 7 -2.75 4.62 -8.48
N MET A 8 -1.47 5.05 -8.44
CA MET A 8 -0.69 5.37 -9.64
C MET A 8 -0.03 4.10 -10.24
N GLY A 9 0.93 4.28 -11.16
CA GLY A 9 1.66 3.19 -11.84
C GLY A 9 2.67 2.42 -10.98
N GLY A 10 3.43 1.52 -11.61
CA GLY A 10 4.53 0.78 -10.99
C GLY A 10 4.06 -0.33 -10.06
N VAL A 11 4.63 -0.42 -8.86
CA VAL A 11 4.27 -1.46 -7.86
C VAL A 11 2.77 -1.45 -7.55
N MET A 12 2.17 -0.27 -7.44
CA MET A 12 0.76 -0.12 -7.10
C MET A 12 -0.16 -0.65 -8.20
N GLU A 13 0.18 -0.41 -9.46
CA GLU A 13 -0.53 -0.95 -10.62
C GLU A 13 -0.44 -2.47 -10.70
N ALA A 14 0.76 -3.03 -10.50
CA ALA A 14 0.95 -4.48 -10.46
C ALA A 14 0.17 -5.14 -9.31
N ALA A 15 0.17 -4.51 -8.13
CA ALA A 15 -0.59 -4.99 -6.97
C ALA A 15 -2.11 -4.91 -7.22
N CYS A 16 -2.60 -3.81 -7.79
CA CYS A 16 -4.02 -3.67 -8.16
C CYS A 16 -4.45 -4.73 -9.18
N LYS A 17 -3.62 -4.96 -10.21
CA LYS A 17 -3.89 -6.01 -11.21
C LYS A 17 -4.02 -7.38 -10.54
N GLY A 18 -3.05 -7.79 -9.74
CA GLY A 18 -3.08 -9.09 -9.06
C GLY A 18 -4.24 -9.23 -8.08
N ALA A 19 -4.55 -8.18 -7.31
CA ALA A 19 -5.71 -8.17 -6.42
C ALA A 19 -7.02 -8.35 -7.19
N ARG A 20 -7.19 -7.65 -8.32
CA ARG A 20 -8.38 -7.74 -9.16
C ARG A 20 -8.51 -9.11 -9.84
N GLU A 21 -7.42 -9.66 -10.37
CA GLU A 21 -7.39 -11.01 -10.98
C GLU A 21 -7.77 -12.10 -9.97
N ALA A 22 -7.44 -11.91 -8.69
CA ALA A 22 -7.86 -12.79 -7.59
C ALA A 22 -9.28 -12.50 -7.05
N GLY A 23 -10.04 -11.61 -7.68
CA GLY A 23 -11.40 -11.25 -7.26
C GLY A 23 -11.48 -10.32 -6.03
N GLY A 24 -10.38 -9.66 -5.69
CA GLY A 24 -10.33 -8.61 -4.67
C GLY A 24 -10.80 -7.23 -5.18
N LEU A 25 -11.11 -6.34 -4.24
CA LEU A 25 -11.46 -4.95 -4.52
C LEU A 25 -10.23 -4.04 -4.36
N THR A 26 -10.03 -3.11 -5.28
CA THR A 26 -8.89 -2.18 -5.23
C THR A 26 -9.34 -0.72 -5.03
N ILE A 27 -8.70 -0.04 -4.08
CA ILE A 27 -8.96 1.36 -3.73
C ILE A 27 -7.66 2.16 -3.95
N GLY A 28 -7.74 3.18 -4.81
CA GLY A 28 -6.62 4.06 -5.13
C GLY A 28 -6.79 5.43 -4.49
N ILE A 29 -5.93 5.79 -3.54
CA ILE A 29 -5.91 7.12 -2.91
C ILE A 29 -4.93 8.00 -3.68
N LEU A 30 -5.46 8.83 -4.57
CA LEU A 30 -4.68 9.58 -5.55
C LEU A 30 -4.19 10.92 -4.99
N PRO A 31 -2.98 11.37 -5.35
CA PRO A 31 -2.41 12.61 -4.84
C PRO A 31 -3.06 13.89 -5.44
N GLY A 32 -3.64 13.78 -6.64
CA GLY A 32 -4.23 14.89 -7.38
C GLY A 32 -5.74 15.05 -7.18
N ASN A 33 -6.33 15.98 -7.94
CA ASN A 33 -7.76 16.34 -7.89
C ASN A 33 -8.63 15.57 -8.90
N SER A 34 -8.05 14.60 -9.61
CA SER A 34 -8.68 13.92 -10.73
C SER A 34 -8.53 12.41 -10.59
N ILE A 35 -9.64 11.69 -10.78
CA ILE A 35 -9.70 10.23 -10.68
C ILE A 35 -9.07 9.54 -11.89
N GLU A 36 -8.94 10.27 -13.00
CA GLU A 36 -8.38 9.82 -14.28
C GLU A 36 -6.88 9.47 -14.17
N SER A 37 -6.22 9.94 -13.10
CA SER A 37 -4.83 9.58 -12.79
C SER A 37 -4.66 8.17 -12.22
N ALA A 38 -5.77 7.49 -11.85
CA ALA A 38 -5.72 6.12 -11.38
C ALA A 38 -5.26 5.14 -12.46
N ASN A 39 -4.51 4.12 -12.05
CA ASN A 39 -4.19 3.01 -12.94
C ASN A 39 -5.45 2.22 -13.33
N PRO A 40 -5.43 1.49 -14.48
CA PRO A 40 -6.62 0.81 -15.01
C PRO A 40 -7.21 -0.32 -14.14
N TYR A 41 -6.50 -0.71 -13.08
CA TYR A 41 -6.89 -1.80 -12.18
C TYR A 41 -7.43 -1.29 -10.84
N VAL A 42 -7.60 0.02 -10.66
CA VAL A 42 -8.30 0.61 -9.51
C VAL A 42 -9.81 0.56 -9.74
N ASP A 43 -10.56 -0.08 -8.83
CA ASP A 43 -12.03 -0.12 -8.87
C ASP A 43 -12.63 1.15 -8.28
N ILE A 44 -12.04 1.66 -7.19
CA ILE A 44 -12.51 2.86 -6.47
C ILE A 44 -11.39 3.89 -6.40
N PRO A 45 -11.35 4.86 -7.34
CA PRO A 45 -10.41 5.97 -7.28
C PRO A 45 -10.91 7.06 -6.33
N ILE A 46 -10.03 7.57 -5.46
CA ILE A 46 -10.30 8.67 -4.53
C ILE A 46 -9.31 9.79 -4.81
N ALA A 47 -9.77 10.86 -5.44
CA ALA A 47 -8.98 12.06 -5.69
C ALA A 47 -8.90 12.93 -4.43
N THR A 48 -7.73 13.04 -3.82
CA THR A 48 -7.57 13.74 -2.53
C THR A 48 -7.08 15.18 -2.66
N GLY A 49 -6.31 15.50 -3.69
CA GLY A 49 -5.61 16.78 -3.80
C GLY A 49 -4.52 17.02 -2.76
N PHE A 50 -4.12 15.99 -2.00
CA PHE A 50 -3.23 16.15 -0.85
C PHE A 50 -1.75 15.92 -1.16
N GLY A 51 -1.39 15.70 -2.43
CA GLY A 51 -0.01 15.36 -2.80
C GLY A 51 0.48 14.15 -1.99
N GLU A 52 1.68 14.23 -1.43
CA GLU A 52 2.25 13.17 -0.60
C GLU A 52 1.56 13.01 0.77
N ALA A 53 0.81 14.01 1.24
CA ALA A 53 0.12 13.90 2.53
C ALA A 53 -0.99 12.82 2.51
N ARG A 54 -1.43 12.38 1.32
CA ARG A 54 -2.33 11.22 1.15
C ARG A 54 -1.78 9.92 1.73
N ASN A 55 -0.46 9.81 1.92
CA ASN A 55 0.18 8.60 2.47
C ASN A 55 -0.37 8.28 3.87
N VAL A 56 -0.67 9.31 4.67
CA VAL A 56 -1.36 9.14 5.98
C VAL A 56 -2.71 8.45 5.82
N ILE A 57 -3.50 8.80 4.81
CA ILE A 57 -4.85 8.25 4.61
C ILE A 57 -4.74 6.75 4.35
N ILE A 58 -3.83 6.34 3.45
CA ILE A 58 -3.61 4.92 3.12
C ILE A 58 -3.17 4.17 4.37
N THR A 59 -2.11 4.65 5.02
CA THR A 59 -1.56 3.98 6.20
C THR A 59 -2.56 3.94 7.34
N ARG A 60 -3.37 4.99 7.55
CA ARG A 60 -4.41 5.04 8.59
C ARG A 60 -5.60 4.15 8.28
N THR A 61 -5.88 3.86 7.01
CA THR A 61 -7.00 3.01 6.60
C THR A 61 -6.63 1.53 6.60
N ALA A 62 -5.43 1.15 6.14
CA ALA A 62 -5.03 -0.25 5.96
C ALA A 62 -4.89 -1.04 7.28
N GLN A 63 -5.32 -2.31 7.35
CA GLN A 63 -5.12 -3.12 8.57
C GLN A 63 -3.68 -3.64 8.73
N ALA A 64 -2.98 -3.83 7.62
CA ALA A 64 -1.57 -4.19 7.53
C ALA A 64 -0.96 -3.50 6.30
N LEU A 65 0.36 -3.29 6.30
CA LEU A 65 1.06 -2.69 5.17
C LEU A 65 2.08 -3.65 4.59
N ILE A 66 2.18 -3.67 3.27
CA ILE A 66 3.25 -4.34 2.53
C ILE A 66 4.09 -3.24 1.87
N ALA A 67 5.33 -3.08 2.33
CA ALA A 67 6.30 -2.14 1.79
C ALA A 67 7.21 -2.87 0.80
N ILE A 68 7.21 -2.41 -0.44
CA ILE A 68 8.01 -2.99 -1.53
C ILE A 68 8.93 -1.89 -2.08
N ASP A 69 10.21 -2.24 -2.28
CA ASP A 69 11.23 -1.31 -2.75
C ASP A 69 11.43 -0.09 -1.80
N GLY A 70 12.21 0.92 -2.21
CA GLY A 70 12.79 1.91 -1.30
C GLY A 70 12.81 3.37 -1.75
N LYS A 71 11.66 4.00 -2.02
CA LYS A 71 11.57 5.47 -2.18
C LYS A 71 11.10 6.17 -0.89
N TYR A 72 11.22 7.50 -0.85
CA TYR A 72 10.83 8.32 0.31
C TYR A 72 9.33 8.25 0.63
N GLY A 73 8.47 8.08 -0.38
CA GLY A 73 7.03 7.83 -0.17
C GLY A 73 6.81 6.55 0.66
N THR A 74 7.44 5.44 0.27
CA THR A 74 7.41 4.17 1.03
C THR A 74 7.95 4.36 2.45
N LEU A 75 9.06 5.07 2.62
CA LEU A 75 9.61 5.36 3.95
C LEU A 75 8.61 6.14 4.83
N SER A 76 7.90 7.11 4.26
CA SER A 76 6.88 7.87 4.98
C SER A 76 5.70 7.00 5.43
N GLU A 77 5.24 6.07 4.58
CA GLU A 77 4.17 5.12 4.92
C GLU A 77 4.62 4.14 6.00
N ILE A 78 5.88 3.66 5.98
CA ILE A 78 6.46 2.84 7.05
C ILE A 78 6.46 3.62 8.37
N ALA A 79 6.89 4.89 8.37
CA ALA A 79 6.90 5.72 9.57
C ALA A 79 5.50 5.89 10.17
N PHE A 80 4.50 6.21 9.34
CA PHE A 80 3.11 6.32 9.79
C PHE A 80 2.55 5.00 10.30
N ALA A 81 2.94 3.87 9.71
CA ALA A 81 2.48 2.55 10.14
C ALA A 81 2.94 2.26 11.56
N ILE A 82 4.19 2.59 11.88
CA ILE A 82 4.75 2.45 13.23
C ILE A 82 4.01 3.36 14.21
N ILE A 83 3.76 4.61 13.84
CA ILE A 83 2.98 5.57 14.67
C ILE A 83 1.58 5.01 14.96
N PHE A 84 0.92 4.44 13.94
CA PHE A 84 -0.41 3.85 14.08
C PHE A 84 -0.43 2.41 14.61
N ARG A 85 0.74 1.86 14.98
CA ARG A 85 0.91 0.49 15.50
C ARG A 85 0.36 -0.57 14.56
N LYS A 86 0.61 -0.40 13.26
CA LYS A 86 0.19 -1.33 12.21
C LYS A 86 1.34 -2.24 11.81
N PRO A 87 1.07 -3.53 11.56
CA PRO A 87 2.10 -4.45 11.09
C PRO A 87 2.59 -4.02 9.71
N VAL A 88 3.91 -4.06 9.52
CA VAL A 88 4.58 -3.79 8.25
C VAL A 88 5.32 -5.04 7.82
N ILE A 89 5.03 -5.48 6.60
CA ILE A 89 5.69 -6.59 5.91
C ILE A 89 6.56 -5.96 4.81
N GLY A 90 7.80 -6.42 4.65
CA GLY A 90 8.76 -5.81 3.73
C GLY A 90 9.27 -6.79 2.66
N ILE A 91 9.30 -6.36 1.40
CA ILE A 91 9.97 -7.06 0.28
C ILE A 91 10.98 -6.08 -0.33
N ASN A 92 12.27 -6.41 -0.27
CA ASN A 92 13.37 -5.58 -0.83
C ASN A 92 13.24 -4.08 -0.48
N THR A 93 12.79 -3.77 0.74
CA THR A 93 12.48 -2.40 1.18
C THR A 93 13.55 -1.85 2.12
N TRP A 94 13.30 -0.66 2.69
CA TRP A 94 14.15 0.02 3.65
C TRP A 94 14.63 -0.88 4.79
N ASP A 95 15.93 -0.83 5.05
CA ASP A 95 16.53 -1.45 6.23
C ASP A 95 16.77 -0.38 7.31
N ILE A 96 15.78 -0.22 8.18
CA ILE A 96 15.78 0.76 9.26
C ILE A 96 15.45 0.08 10.58
N ARG A 97 15.74 0.74 11.70
CA ARG A 97 15.40 0.26 13.05
C ARG A 97 13.89 0.37 13.31
N ALA A 98 13.12 -0.50 12.65
CA ALA A 98 11.67 -0.62 12.75
C ALA A 98 11.25 -2.10 12.76
N PRO A 99 10.09 -2.45 13.33
CA PRO A 99 9.61 -3.83 13.38
C PRO A 99 9.02 -4.30 12.03
N ILE A 100 9.80 -4.23 10.95
CA ILE A 100 9.41 -4.68 9.60
C ILE A 100 9.64 -6.20 9.51
N LYS A 101 8.59 -6.94 9.18
CA LYS A 101 8.66 -8.38 8.93
C LYS A 101 9.08 -8.62 7.48
N LYS A 102 10.37 -8.88 7.25
CA LYS A 102 10.90 -9.13 5.91
C LYS A 102 10.50 -10.51 5.39
N VAL A 103 10.06 -10.58 4.14
CA VAL A 103 9.72 -11.81 3.41
C VAL A 103 10.33 -11.76 1.99
N ALA A 104 10.41 -12.91 1.33
CA ALA A 104 11.11 -13.02 0.04
C ALA A 104 10.23 -12.64 -1.17
N ASP A 105 8.93 -12.86 -1.10
CA ASP A 105 8.01 -12.79 -2.24
C ASP A 105 6.63 -12.22 -1.86
N ALA A 106 5.84 -11.92 -2.90
CA ALA A 106 4.54 -11.29 -2.78
C ALA A 106 3.50 -12.21 -2.12
N GLU A 107 3.54 -13.51 -2.39
CA GLU A 107 2.60 -14.49 -1.83
C GLU A 107 2.75 -14.55 -0.31
N SER A 108 3.97 -14.79 0.18
CA SER A 108 4.31 -14.78 1.60
C SER A 108 3.92 -13.46 2.28
N ALA A 109 4.06 -12.34 1.57
CA ALA A 109 3.71 -11.04 2.11
C ALA A 109 2.21 -10.87 2.30
N VAL A 110 1.41 -11.29 1.31
CA VAL A 110 -0.05 -11.20 1.33
C VAL A 110 -0.62 -12.14 2.40
N GLU A 111 -0.14 -13.37 2.47
CA GLU A 111 -0.55 -14.33 3.51
C GLU A 111 -0.29 -13.79 4.92
N LEU A 112 0.93 -13.27 5.15
CA LEU A 112 1.29 -12.71 6.44
C LEU A 112 0.50 -11.44 6.75
N ALA A 113 0.20 -10.60 5.76
CA ALA A 113 -0.65 -9.43 5.93
C ALA A 113 -2.06 -9.81 6.39
N PHE A 114 -2.69 -10.82 5.77
CA PHE A 114 -4.00 -11.32 6.20
C PHE A 114 -3.98 -11.96 7.58
N LYS A 115 -2.91 -12.68 7.93
CA LYS A 115 -2.74 -13.25 9.27
C LYS A 115 -2.62 -12.18 10.37
N LEU A 116 -2.05 -11.02 10.03
CA LEU A 116 -1.82 -9.92 10.96
C LEU A 116 -2.92 -8.86 10.94
N SER A 117 -3.78 -8.84 9.93
CA SER A 117 -4.97 -7.99 9.90
C SER A 117 -5.98 -8.52 10.92
N ARG A 118 -6.32 -7.68 11.90
CA ARG A 118 -7.40 -7.93 12.86
C ARG A 118 -8.69 -7.28 12.38
#